data_AF-A0A2N5JQZ2-F1
#
_entry.id   AF-A0A2N5JQZ2-F1
#
_cell.length_a   1.000
_cell.length_b   1.000
_cell.length_c   1.000
_cell.angle_alpha   90.00
_cell.angle_beta   90.00
_cell.angle_gamma   90.00
#
_symmetry.space_group_name_H-M   'P 1'
#
loop_
_entity.id
_entity.type
_entity.pdbx_description
1 polymer ?
#
loop_
_entity_poly.entity_id
_entity_poly.type
_entity_poly.pdbx_seq_one_letter_code
_entity_poly.pdbx_strand_id
1 'polypeptide(L)' 'MIGATGANDRGVKSARFYVIYKTTMPSILIETGFVTNAEEAANLNNPGYQQRLGEGIARGVHQFLSR' A
#
# COMPACT_ATOMS: atom_id res chain seq x y z
N MET A 1 3.89 5.91 -4.58
CA MET A 1 3.01 4.79 -4.97
C MET A 1 1.75 5.33 -5.67
N ILE A 2 0.91 6.08 -4.97
CA ILE A 2 -0.38 6.60 -5.47
C ILE A 2 -0.26 7.38 -6.79
N GLY A 3 0.65 8.34 -6.89
CA GLY A 3 0.84 9.13 -8.12
C GLY A 3 1.29 8.31 -9.35
N ALA A 4 1.83 7.10 -9.16
CA ALA A 4 2.22 6.21 -10.26
C ALA A 4 1.11 5.21 -10.63
N THR A 5 0.18 4.93 -9.72
CA THR A 5 -0.91 3.98 -9.97
C THR A 5 -2.21 4.66 -10.40
N GLY A 6 -2.37 5.96 -10.13
CA GLY A 6 -3.64 6.67 -10.32
C GLY A 6 -4.71 6.27 -9.29
N ALA A 7 -4.32 5.54 -8.24
CA ALA A 7 -5.24 5.15 -7.17
C ALA A 7 -5.75 6.36 -6.40
N ASN A 8 -6.94 6.24 -5.81
CA ASN A 8 -7.47 7.26 -4.91
C ASN A 8 -6.66 7.29 -3.60
N ASP A 9 -6.19 8.47 -3.19
CA ASP A 9 -5.55 8.63 -1.88
C ASP A 9 -6.60 8.65 -0.75
N ARG A 10 -6.54 7.65 0.12
CA ARG A 10 -7.45 7.48 1.26
C ARG A 10 -6.81 7.87 2.60
N GLY A 11 -5.58 8.38 2.55
CA GLY A 11 -4.81 8.86 3.70
C GLY A 11 -4.33 7.77 4.66
N VAL A 12 -3.55 8.20 5.64
CA VAL A 12 -3.06 7.35 6.73
C VAL A 12 -4.12 7.26 7.82
N LYS A 13 -4.36 6.06 8.35
CA LYS A 13 -5.33 5.79 9.41
C LYS A 13 -4.66 5.09 10.58
N SER A 14 -5.05 5.46 11.80
CA SER A 14 -4.63 4.78 13.01
C SER A 14 -5.61 3.65 13.33
N ALA A 15 -5.09 2.43 13.51
CA ALA A 15 -5.87 1.26 13.88
C ALA A 15 -5.03 0.30 14.73
N ARG A 16 -5.67 -0.52 15.57
CA ARG A 16 -4.99 -1.50 16.44
C ARG A 16 -4.99 -2.90 15.83
N PHE A 17 -4.65 -3.01 14.55
CA PHE A 17 -4.47 -4.31 13.92
C PHE A 17 -3.34 -5.07 14.60
N TYR A 18 -3.51 -6.38 14.81
CA TYR A 18 -2.56 -7.20 15.55
C TYR A 18 -1.13 -7.05 15.02
N VAL A 19 -0.96 -7.09 13.70
CA VAL A 19 0.35 -6.98 13.02
C VAL A 19 1.03 -5.60 13.18
N ILE A 20 0.25 -4.57 13.47
CA ILE A 20 0.76 -3.22 13.76
C ILE A 20 1.04 -3.10 15.26
N TYR A 21 0.10 -3.54 16.09
CA TYR A 21 0.12 -3.30 17.53
C TYR A 21 1.04 -4.27 18.30
N LYS A 22 1.20 -5.51 17.83
CA LYS A 22 1.98 -6.58 18.48
C LYS A 22 3.31 -6.81 17.78
N THR A 23 4.02 -5.74 17.49
CA THR A 23 5.34 -5.77 16.86
C THR A 23 6.27 -4.76 17.54
N THR A 24 7.57 -5.03 17.56
CA THR A 24 8.58 -4.24 18.29
C THR A 24 9.39 -3.28 17.42
N MET A 25 9.16 -3.31 16.10
CA MET A 25 9.76 -2.37 15.12
C MET A 25 8.68 -1.49 14.48
N PRO A 26 9.04 -0.42 13.75
CA PRO A 26 8.08 0.36 12.96
C PRO A 26 7.29 -0.54 12.00
N SER A 27 5.95 -0.42 12.02
CA SER A 27 5.05 -1.30 11.28
C SER A 27 3.87 -0.52 10.69
N ILE A 28 3.49 -0.88 9.46
CA ILE A 28 2.33 -0.37 8.75
C ILE A 28 1.61 -1.51 8.03
N LEU A 29 0.31 -1.35 7.81
CA LEU A 29 -0.49 -2.19 6.92
C LEU A 29 -0.96 -1.33 5.75
N ILE A 30 -0.81 -1.83 4.53
CA ILE A 30 -1.22 -1.13 3.31
C ILE A 30 -2.38 -1.89 2.68
N GLU A 31 -3.54 -1.25 2.62
CA GLU A 31 -4.66 -1.69 1.80
C GLU A 31 -4.45 -1.15 0.38
N THR A 32 -4.20 -2.03 -0.59
CA THR A 32 -3.79 -1.65 -1.97
C THR A 32 -4.97 -1.33 -2.89
N GLY A 33 -6.18 -1.65 -2.47
CA GLY A 33 -7.44 -1.39 -3.17
C GLY A 33 -8.57 -2.26 -2.60
N PHE A 34 -9.78 -2.05 -3.10
CA PHE A 34 -10.97 -2.81 -2.72
C PHE A 34 -11.31 -3.86 -3.77
N VAL A 35 -11.24 -5.14 -3.40
CA VAL A 35 -11.71 -6.25 -4.27
C VAL A 35 -13.22 -6.25 -4.49
N THR A 36 -13.96 -5.54 -3.64
CA THR A 36 -15.42 -5.36 -3.73
C THR A 36 -15.82 -4.23 -4.68
N ASN A 37 -14.87 -3.40 -5.13
CA ASN A 37 -15.08 -2.40 -6.17
C ASN A 37 -14.59 -2.99 -7.51
N ALA A 38 -15.45 -3.05 -8.52
CA ALA A 38 -15.14 -3.73 -9.78
C ALA A 38 -13.94 -3.12 -10.52
N GLU A 39 -13.79 -1.79 -10.49
CA GLU A 39 -12.69 -1.08 -11.14
C GLU A 39 -11.36 -1.33 -10.40
N GLU A 40 -11.36 -1.19 -9.08
CA GLU A 40 -10.18 -1.46 -8.27
C GLU A 40 -9.78 -2.94 -8.32
N ALA A 41 -10.74 -3.87 -8.34
CA ALA A 41 -10.49 -5.30 -8.50
C ALA A 41 -9.86 -5.64 -9.87
N ALA A 42 -10.30 -4.99 -10.95
CA ALA A 42 -9.67 -5.15 -12.27
C ALA A 42 -8.22 -4.65 -12.27
N ASN A 43 -7.96 -3.52 -11.61
CA ASN A 43 -6.59 -3.01 -11.42
C ASN A 43 -5.74 -3.94 -10.55
N LEU A 44 -6.28 -4.48 -9.46
CA LEU A 44 -5.58 -5.43 -8.60
C LEU A 44 -5.20 -6.73 -9.32
N ASN A 45 -5.94 -7.13 -10.36
CA ASN A 45 -5.60 -8.26 -11.23
C ASN A 45 -4.65 -7.90 -12.39
N ASN A 46 -4.31 -6.63 -12.59
CA ASN A 46 -3.43 -6.19 -13.67
C ASN A 46 -1.95 -6.29 -13.23
N PRO A 47 -1.10 -7.09 -13.91
CA PRO A 47 0.31 -7.25 -13.53
C PRO A 47 1.11 -5.95 -13.57
N GLY A 48 0.83 -5.06 -14.53
CA GLY A 48 1.49 -3.76 -14.62
C GLY A 48 1.11 -2.83 -13.46
N TYR A 49 -0.14 -2.91 -12.99
CA TYR A 49 -0.58 -2.17 -11.80
C TYR A 49 0.08 -2.71 -10.53
N GLN A 50 0.14 -4.04 -10.37
CA GLN A 50 0.85 -4.69 -9.27
C GLN A 50 2.34 -4.30 -9.24
N GLN A 51 3.01 -4.26 -10.40
CA GLN A 51 4.39 -3.81 -10.49
C GLN A 51 4.56 -2.37 -9.99
N ARG A 52 3.70 -1.44 -10.44
CA ARG A 52 3.75 -0.04 -9.99
C ARG A 52 3.47 0.12 -8.49
N LEU A 53 2.57 -0.69 -7.92
CA LEU A 53 2.35 -0.77 -6.48
C LEU A 53 3.63 -1.23 -5.76
N GLY A 54 4.19 -2.37 -6.17
CA GLY A 54 5.38 -2.96 -5.56
C GLY A 54 6.58 -2.01 -5.57
N GLU A 55 6.87 -1.39 -6.71
CA GLU A 55 7.93 -0.38 -6.81
C GLU A 55 7.66 0.84 -5.92
N GLY A 56 6.40 1.28 -5.85
CA GLY A 56 5.99 2.38 -4.99
C GLY A 56 6.22 2.08 -3.50
N ILE A 57 5.95 0.85 -3.07
CA ILE A 57 6.17 0.37 -1.70
C ILE A 57 7.68 0.26 -1.43
N ALA A 58 8.44 -0.38 -2.32
CA ALA A 58 9.88 -0.55 -2.19
C ALA A 58 10.61 0.79 -2.07
N ARG A 59 10.27 1.78 -2.92
CA ARG A 59 10.81 3.14 -2.81
C ARG A 59 10.50 3.79 -1.46
N GLY A 60 9.27 3.63 -0.95
CA GLY A 60 8.87 4.16 0.35
C GLY A 60 9.66 3.55 1.51
N VAL A 61 9.83 2.23 1.51
CA VAL A 61 10.65 1.52 2.51
C VAL A 61 12.11 1.97 2.44
N HIS A 62 12.69 2.04 1.24
CA HIS A 62 14.07 2.50 1.06
C HIS A 62 14.27 3.93 1.57
N GLN A 63 13.33 4.83 1.29
CA GLN A 63 13.38 6.21 1.79
C GLN A 63 13.27 6.27 3.32
N PHE A 64 12.44 5.42 3.94
CA PHE A 64 12.34 5.34 5.39
C PHE A 64 13.64 4.88 6.04
N LEU A 65 14.31 3.89 5.45
CA LEU A 65 15.56 3.33 5.96
C LEU A 65 16.79 4.22 5.73
N SER A 66 16.73 5.10 4.73
CA SER A 66 17.85 5.99 4.36
C SER A 66 17.76 7.37 5.03
N ARG A 67 16.78 7.57 5.92
CA ARG A 67 16.65 8.74 6.79
C ARG A 67 17.32 8.48 8.13
#